data_AF-A0AAQ3L2L0-F1
#
_entry.id   AF-A0AAQ3L2L0-F1
#
_cell.length_a   1.000
_cell.length_b   1.000
_cell.length_c   1.000
_cell.angle_alpha   90.00
_cell.angle_beta   90.00
_cell.angle_gamma   90.00
#
_symmetry.space_group_name_H-M   'P 1'
#
loop_
_entity.id
_entity.type
_entity.pdbx_description
1 polymer ?
#
loop_
_entity_poly.entity_id
_entity_poly.type
_entity_poly.pdbx_seq_one_letter_code
_entity_poly.pdbx_strand_id
1 'polypeptide(L)'
;MHQQTQLHPPLFSSAAIRAMDPLDIVSQNPSTSFGEFCKVKYMLIIDQEMEEIIFGDLEQRSHVVCGGHPRTHFYQAFLRLAKAVWLLHRLAHSFDPAIEVFQVTRGDDFLDDYMESVVKDEVLMDDESNQKAKVGLMVMPGFVSGKDHVIKSKVYLQADRCV
;
A
#
# COMPACT_ATOMS: atom_id res chain seq x y z
N MET A 1 -20.86 8.82 30.36
CA MET A 1 -21.66 9.29 29.22
C MET A 1 -20.78 9.22 27.98
N HIS A 2 -20.86 8.10 27.26
CA HIS A 2 -20.08 7.89 26.04
C HIS A 2 -20.81 8.58 24.90
N GLN A 3 -20.34 9.77 24.53
CA GLN A 3 -20.84 10.46 23.36
C GLN A 3 -20.19 9.79 22.14
N GLN A 4 -20.88 8.82 21.57
CA GLN A 4 -20.62 8.32 20.22
C GLN A 4 -20.68 9.52 19.28
N THR A 5 -19.52 9.95 18.79
CA THR A 5 -19.44 10.87 17.67
C THR A 5 -20.11 10.18 16.50
N GLN A 6 -21.32 10.64 16.17
CA GLN A 6 -22.09 10.22 15.01
C GLN A 6 -21.25 10.52 13.77
N LEU A 7 -20.53 9.51 13.28
CA LEU A 7 -19.92 9.54 11.96
C LEU A 7 -21.09 9.56 10.97
N HIS A 8 -21.31 10.71 10.34
CA HIS A 8 -22.23 10.86 9.22
C HIS A 8 -22.09 9.64 8.28
N PRO A 9 -23.19 9.00 7.82
CA PRO A 9 -23.09 7.77 7.05
C PRO A 9 -22.11 8.00 5.88
N PRO A 10 -21.06 7.19 5.73
CA PRO A 10 -20.23 7.28 4.56
C PRO A 10 -21.15 6.96 3.38
N LEU A 11 -21.26 7.90 2.44
CA LEU A 11 -22.16 7.79 1.28
C LEU A 11 -21.95 6.50 0.47
N PHE A 12 -20.85 5.77 0.70
CA PHE A 12 -20.64 4.43 0.20
C PHE A 12 -20.04 3.49 1.26
N SER A 13 -20.62 2.29 1.40
CA SER A 13 -20.02 1.17 2.14
C SER A 13 -18.70 0.71 1.48
N SER A 14 -17.85 -0.03 2.19
CA SER A 14 -16.61 -0.60 1.60
C SER A 14 -16.92 -1.48 0.39
N ALA A 15 -18.01 -2.24 0.47
CA ALA A 15 -18.49 -3.07 -0.62
C ALA A 15 -18.90 -2.24 -1.85
N ALA A 16 -19.62 -1.13 -1.65
CA ALA A 16 -20.02 -0.24 -2.73
C ALA A 16 -18.81 0.42 -3.40
N ILE A 17 -17.86 0.96 -2.62
CA ILE A 17 -16.62 1.56 -3.17
C ILE A 17 -15.83 0.52 -3.96
N ARG A 18 -15.75 -0.72 -3.47
CA ARG A 18 -15.04 -1.81 -4.16
C ARG A 18 -15.62 -2.10 -5.55
N ALA A 19 -16.94 -2.05 -5.72
CA ALA A 19 -17.60 -2.40 -6.98
C ALA A 19 -17.61 -1.27 -8.04
N MET A 20 -17.60 -0.01 -7.63
CA MET A 20 -17.74 1.13 -8.55
C MET A 20 -16.41 1.57 -9.19
N ASP A 21 -16.45 2.16 -10.38
CA ASP A 21 -15.27 2.83 -10.94
C ASP A 21 -14.88 4.03 -10.05
N PRO A 22 -13.59 4.23 -9.72
CA PRO A 22 -13.19 5.30 -8.82
C PRO A 22 -13.47 6.69 -9.37
N LEU A 23 -13.54 6.88 -10.70
CA LEU A 23 -13.94 8.15 -11.30
C LEU A 23 -15.44 8.41 -11.06
N ASP A 24 -16.28 7.39 -11.14
CA ASP A 24 -17.71 7.51 -10.84
C ASP A 24 -17.96 7.83 -9.37
N ILE A 25 -17.15 7.28 -8.46
CA ILE A 25 -17.25 7.54 -7.02
C ILE A 25 -16.99 9.03 -6.74
N VAL A 26 -15.91 9.58 -7.28
CA VAL A 26 -15.55 10.99 -7.05
C VAL A 26 -16.40 11.97 -7.86
N SER A 27 -16.94 11.55 -9.02
CA SER A 27 -17.82 12.38 -9.84
C SER A 27 -19.20 12.60 -9.22
N GLN A 28 -19.70 11.63 -8.45
CA GLN A 28 -20.99 11.76 -7.77
C GLN A 28 -20.94 12.78 -6.63
N ASN A 29 -19.84 12.83 -5.89
CA ASN A 29 -19.62 13.83 -4.86
C ASN A 29 -18.12 14.03 -4.55
N PRO A 30 -17.51 15.13 -5.02
CA PRO A 30 -16.09 15.44 -4.79
C PRO A 30 -15.73 15.64 -3.31
N SER A 31 -16.68 16.01 -2.45
CA SER A 31 -16.42 16.28 -1.02
C SER A 31 -16.52 15.03 -0.12
N THR A 32 -16.52 13.84 -0.71
CA THR A 32 -16.48 12.58 0.05
C THR A 32 -15.10 12.38 0.69
N SER A 33 -15.04 11.59 1.77
CA SER A 33 -13.76 11.23 2.41
C SER A 33 -12.78 10.55 1.44
N PHE A 34 -13.29 9.83 0.44
CA PHE A 34 -12.47 9.24 -0.61
C PHE A 34 -11.93 10.30 -1.60
N GLY A 35 -12.75 11.28 -1.99
CA GLY A 35 -12.32 12.41 -2.83
C GLY A 35 -11.21 13.23 -2.16
N GLU A 36 -11.40 13.59 -0.88
CA GLU A 36 -10.38 14.31 -0.10
C GLU A 36 -9.09 13.49 0.07
N PHE A 37 -9.22 12.18 0.33
CA PHE A 37 -8.08 11.28 0.34
C PHE A 37 -7.32 11.27 -0.99
N CYS A 38 -8.03 11.22 -2.12
CA CYS A 38 -7.43 11.26 -3.44
C CYS A 38 -6.67 12.58 -3.65
N LYS A 39 -7.26 13.72 -3.28
CA LYS A 39 -6.61 15.03 -3.36
C LYS A 39 -5.32 15.07 -2.54
N VAL A 40 -5.37 14.69 -1.26
CA VAL A 40 -4.20 14.67 -0.37
C VAL A 40 -3.12 13.73 -0.90
N LYS A 41 -3.49 12.52 -1.34
CA LYS A 41 -2.53 11.56 -1.88
C LYS A 41 -1.94 11.97 -3.22
N TYR A 42 -2.70 12.64 -4.07
CA TYR A 42 -2.21 13.14 -5.35
C TYR A 42 -1.09 14.15 -5.11
N MET A 43 -1.33 15.13 -4.23
CA MET A 43 -0.34 16.16 -3.89
C MET A 43 0.93 15.60 -3.23
N LEU A 44 0.83 14.47 -2.52
CA LEU A 44 1.93 13.86 -1.78
C LEU A 44 2.77 12.90 -2.62
N ILE A 45 2.15 12.21 -3.59
CA ILE A 45 2.82 11.19 -4.42
C ILE A 45 3.29 11.78 -5.75
N ILE A 46 2.48 12.66 -6.35
CA ILE A 46 2.78 13.27 -7.64
C ILE A 46 3.37 14.65 -7.38
N ASP A 47 4.69 14.72 -7.48
CA ASP A 47 5.43 15.97 -7.33
C ASP A 47 5.15 16.92 -8.51
N GLN A 48 5.30 18.22 -8.27
CA GLN A 48 5.12 19.25 -9.29
C GLN A 48 6.08 19.05 -10.48
N GLU A 49 7.34 18.71 -10.22
CA GLU A 49 8.34 18.47 -11.27
C GLU A 49 7.94 17.28 -12.16
N MET A 50 7.35 16.24 -11.55
CA MET A 50 6.84 15.10 -12.29
C MET A 50 5.69 15.50 -13.23
N GLU A 51 4.77 16.36 -12.79
CA GLU A 51 3.67 16.83 -13.63
C GLU A 51 4.17 17.69 -14.80
N GLU A 52 5.13 18.59 -14.55
CA GLU A 52 5.73 19.42 -15.60
C GLU A 52 6.43 18.56 -16.67
N ILE A 53 7.12 17.48 -16.28
CA ILE A 53 7.78 16.57 -17.24
C ILE A 53 6.75 15.72 -18.01
N ILE A 54 5.70 15.23 -17.34
CA ILE A 54 4.73 14.31 -17.96
C ILE A 54 3.72 15.07 -18.84
N PHE A 55 3.24 16.23 -18.40
CA PHE A 55 2.16 16.97 -19.05
C PHE A 55 2.63 18.25 -19.73
N GLY A 56 3.76 18.82 -19.32
CA GLY A 56 4.23 20.13 -19.80
C GLY A 56 3.57 21.32 -19.11
N ASP A 57 2.64 21.08 -18.18
CA ASP A 57 1.92 22.09 -17.42
C ASP A 57 1.48 21.57 -16.03
N LEU A 58 0.83 22.44 -15.25
CA LEU A 58 0.28 22.15 -13.93
C LEU A 58 -1.24 22.36 -13.86
N GLU A 59 -1.93 22.39 -14.99
CA GLU A 59 -3.38 22.57 -15.03
C GLU A 59 -4.08 21.42 -14.29
N GLN A 60 -3.58 20.20 -14.47
CA GLN A 60 -4.08 19.02 -13.78
C GLN A 60 -3.98 19.17 -12.26
N ARG A 61 -2.80 19.57 -11.76
CA ARG A 61 -2.56 19.85 -10.34
C ARG A 61 -3.52 20.89 -9.80
N SER A 62 -3.62 22.03 -10.49
CA SER A 62 -4.51 23.13 -10.08
C SER A 62 -5.96 22.67 -10.00
N HIS A 63 -6.42 21.91 -10.99
CA HIS A 63 -7.75 21.32 -11.00
C HIS A 63 -7.99 20.39 -9.79
N VAL A 64 -7.02 19.53 -9.45
CA VAL A 64 -7.11 18.63 -8.27
C VAL A 64 -7.09 19.40 -6.95
N VAL A 65 -6.26 20.44 -6.84
CA VAL A 65 -6.19 21.30 -5.64
C VAL A 65 -7.53 22.00 -5.38
N CYS A 66 -8.20 22.44 -6.45
CA CYS A 66 -9.55 23.01 -6.37
C CYS A 66 -10.66 21.98 -6.07
N GLY A 67 -10.32 20.71 -5.84
CA GLY A 67 -11.27 19.63 -5.56
C GLY A 67 -11.89 19.03 -6.82
N GLY A 68 -11.36 19.34 -8.00
CA GLY A 68 -11.72 18.72 -9.26
C GLY A 68 -11.07 17.34 -9.43
N HIS A 69 -11.62 16.56 -10.34
CA HIS A 69 -11.12 15.23 -10.67
C HIS A 69 -10.93 15.14 -12.20
N PRO A 70 -9.68 15.29 -12.69
CA PRO A 70 -9.36 15.25 -14.11
C PRO A 70 -9.80 13.93 -14.76
N ARG A 71 -10.24 13.98 -16.02
CA ARG A 71 -10.60 12.77 -16.79
C ARG A 71 -9.44 12.19 -17.61
N THR A 72 -8.22 12.61 -17.34
CA THR A 72 -7.02 12.12 -18.05
C THR A 72 -6.75 10.65 -17.73
N HIS A 73 -6.11 9.93 -18.65
CA HIS A 73 -5.74 8.53 -18.43
C HIS A 73 -4.82 8.35 -17.23
N PHE A 74 -3.89 9.28 -17.01
CA PHE A 74 -3.01 9.27 -15.85
C PHE A 74 -3.79 9.41 -14.55
N TYR A 75 -4.68 10.40 -14.45
CA TYR A 75 -5.46 10.60 -13.22
C TYR A 75 -6.38 9.41 -12.93
N GLN A 76 -6.98 8.81 -13.96
CA GLN A 76 -7.77 7.58 -13.79
C GLN A 76 -6.92 6.40 -13.27
N ALA A 77 -5.68 6.25 -13.75
CA ALA A 77 -4.76 5.24 -13.23
C ALA A 77 -4.39 5.52 -11.76
N PHE A 78 -4.12 6.79 -11.42
CA PHE A 78 -3.92 7.22 -10.04
C PHE A 78 -5.13 6.92 -9.17
N LEU A 79 -6.36 7.17 -9.63
CA LEU A 79 -7.59 6.88 -8.89
C LEU A 79 -7.77 5.39 -8.59
N ARG A 80 -7.39 4.51 -9.52
CA ARG A 80 -7.39 3.05 -9.29
C ARG A 80 -6.40 2.66 -8.18
N LEU A 81 -5.21 3.27 -8.18
CA LEU A 81 -4.22 3.09 -7.12
C LEU A 81 -4.75 3.62 -5.77
N ALA A 82 -5.27 4.85 -5.75
CA ALA A 82 -5.82 5.48 -4.56
C ALA A 82 -6.96 4.64 -3.95
N LYS A 83 -7.86 4.11 -4.79
CA LYS A 83 -8.92 3.18 -4.37
C LYS A 83 -8.37 1.91 -3.73
N ALA A 84 -7.34 1.29 -4.32
CA ALA A 84 -6.72 0.09 -3.75
C ALA A 84 -6.12 0.37 -2.36
N VAL A 85 -5.38 1.48 -2.22
CA VAL A 85 -4.78 1.88 -0.93
C VAL A 85 -5.86 2.23 0.10
N TRP A 86 -6.92 2.93 -0.31
CA TRP A 86 -8.04 3.28 0.57
C TRP A 86 -8.74 2.03 1.11
N LEU A 87 -9.03 1.06 0.24
CA LEU A 87 -9.65 -0.21 0.65
C LEU A 87 -8.71 -1.02 1.54
N LEU A 88 -7.40 -1.03 1.26
CA LEU A 88 -6.41 -1.68 2.11
C LEU A 88 -6.38 -1.07 3.52
N HIS A 89 -6.39 0.26 3.62
CA HIS A 89 -6.42 0.95 4.91
C HIS A 89 -7.68 0.61 5.72
N ARG A 90 -8.85 0.57 5.05
CA ARG A 90 -10.10 0.15 5.69
C ARG A 90 -10.09 -1.31 6.11
N LEU A 91 -9.48 -2.18 5.32
CA LEU A 91 -9.31 -3.58 5.64
C LEU A 91 -8.44 -3.74 6.90
N ALA A 92 -7.28 -3.09 6.94
CA ALA A 92 -6.38 -3.13 8.11
C ALA A 92 -7.07 -2.69 9.41
N HIS A 93 -7.90 -1.64 9.35
CA HIS A 93 -8.67 -1.14 10.50
C HIS A 93 -9.93 -1.95 10.84
N SER A 94 -10.30 -2.93 10.01
CA SER A 94 -11.45 -3.80 10.30
C SER A 94 -11.11 -4.99 11.19
N PHE A 95 -9.82 -5.26 11.42
CA PHE A 95 -9.35 -6.32 12.30
C PHE A 95 -9.27 -5.85 13.76
N ASP A 96 -9.59 -6.76 14.68
CA ASP A 96 -9.41 -6.61 16.13
C ASP A 96 -8.78 -7.91 16.66
N PRO A 97 -7.49 -7.91 17.05
CA PRO A 97 -6.56 -6.77 17.12
C PRO A 97 -6.11 -6.26 15.75
N ALA A 98 -5.64 -5.01 15.71
CA ALA A 98 -5.14 -4.37 14.49
C ALA A 98 -4.00 -5.20 13.85
N ILE A 99 -3.99 -5.25 12.52
CA ILE A 99 -2.89 -5.87 11.77
C ILE A 99 -1.68 -4.95 11.81
N GLU A 100 -0.54 -5.48 12.25
CA GLU A 100 0.76 -4.80 12.22
C GLU A 100 1.53 -5.24 10.97
N VAL A 101 2.17 -4.28 10.30
CA VAL A 101 3.05 -4.54 9.16
C VAL A 101 4.48 -4.58 9.67
N PHE A 102 5.22 -5.63 9.34
CA PHE A 102 6.67 -5.66 9.56
C PHE A 102 7.41 -5.67 8.23
N GLN A 103 8.50 -4.93 8.19
CA GLN A 103 9.38 -4.85 7.04
C GLN A 103 10.74 -5.43 7.44
N VAL A 104 11.39 -6.02 6.45
CA VAL A 104 12.72 -6.61 6.60
C VAL A 104 13.65 -5.90 5.64
N THR A 105 14.91 -5.77 6.05
CA THR A 105 15.92 -5.01 5.34
C THR A 105 17.01 -5.93 4.83
N ARG A 106 17.76 -5.44 3.83
CA ARG A 106 18.89 -6.18 3.30
C ARG A 106 19.96 -6.38 4.40
N GLY A 107 20.40 -7.61 4.59
CA GLY A 107 21.39 -8.01 5.59
C GLY A 107 20.80 -8.61 6.87
N ASP A 108 19.49 -8.49 7.07
CA ASP A 108 18.78 -9.15 8.18
C ASP A 108 18.91 -10.67 8.06
N ASP A 109 18.99 -11.36 9.20
CA ASP A 109 19.01 -12.81 9.22
C ASP A 109 17.65 -13.35 8.77
N PHE A 110 17.68 -14.38 7.91
CA PHE A 110 16.48 -15.07 7.49
C PHE A 110 15.86 -15.83 8.68
N LEU A 111 14.58 -15.56 8.92
CA LEU A 111 13.79 -16.21 9.96
C LEU A 111 12.62 -16.92 9.29
N ASP A 112 12.68 -18.24 9.16
CA ASP A 112 11.66 -19.01 8.44
C ASP A 112 10.25 -18.75 8.99
N ASP A 113 10.08 -18.61 10.31
CA ASP A 113 8.77 -18.33 10.91
C ASP A 113 8.12 -17.03 10.43
N TYR A 114 8.92 -16.04 10.00
CA TYR A 114 8.47 -14.71 9.59
C TYR A 114 8.71 -14.41 8.11
N MET A 115 9.48 -15.22 7.39
CA MET A 115 9.93 -14.93 6.04
C MET A 115 9.80 -16.15 5.13
N GLU A 116 9.48 -15.91 3.86
CA GLU A 116 9.39 -16.92 2.81
C GLU A 116 10.30 -16.49 1.65
N SER A 117 11.19 -17.38 1.21
CA SER A 117 11.98 -17.13 0.00
C SER A 117 11.10 -17.19 -1.25
N VAL A 118 11.22 -16.19 -2.13
CA VAL A 118 10.51 -16.17 -3.43
C VAL A 118 11.10 -17.21 -4.40
N VAL A 119 12.36 -17.58 -4.22
CA VAL A 119 13.03 -18.63 -4.97
C VAL A 119 12.97 -19.91 -4.14
N LYS A 120 12.38 -20.97 -4.72
CA LYS A 120 12.11 -22.24 -4.04
C LYS A 120 13.31 -23.19 -3.96
N ASP A 121 14.39 -22.89 -4.67
CA ASP A 121 15.58 -23.72 -4.76
C ASP A 121 16.84 -22.86 -4.65
N GLU A 122 17.92 -23.43 -4.10
CA GLU A 122 19.34 -23.07 -4.31
C GLU A 122 20.17 -22.42 -3.16
N VAL A 123 19.66 -22.05 -1.97
CA VAL A 123 20.57 -21.48 -0.93
C VAL A 123 20.34 -21.96 0.50
N LEU A 124 19.87 -23.20 0.70
CA LEU A 124 19.79 -23.78 2.04
C LEU A 124 20.65 -25.03 2.17
N MET A 125 21.92 -25.00 1.74
CA MET A 125 22.85 -26.09 2.05
C MET A 125 24.27 -25.52 2.15
N ASP A 126 24.62 -25.04 3.35
CA ASP A 126 25.98 -25.25 3.85
C ASP A 126 25.92 -25.39 5.38
N ASP A 127 25.40 -26.54 5.83
CA ASP A 127 25.28 -26.95 7.24
C ASP A 127 26.62 -26.98 8.00
N GLU A 128 27.75 -26.72 7.32
CA GLU A 128 29.09 -26.69 7.93
C GLU A 128 29.47 -25.31 8.49
N SER A 129 28.78 -24.24 8.10
CA SER A 129 28.95 -22.91 8.69
C SER A 129 27.64 -22.49 9.36
N ASN A 130 27.67 -22.20 10.65
CA ASN A 130 26.49 -21.81 11.44
C ASN A 130 25.96 -20.39 11.07
N GLN A 131 26.12 -19.96 9.81
CA GLN A 131 25.69 -18.67 9.29
C GLN A 131 24.28 -18.79 8.73
N LYS A 132 23.35 -18.03 9.33
CA LYS A 132 21.99 -17.89 8.80
C LYS A 132 22.06 -17.17 7.45
N ALA A 133 21.35 -17.68 6.47
CA ALA A 133 21.12 -16.99 5.21
C ALA A 133 20.61 -15.57 5.48
N LYS A 134 21.02 -14.60 4.65
CA LYS A 134 20.66 -13.19 4.84
C LYS A 134 19.65 -12.73 3.80
N VAL A 135 18.80 -11.79 4.19
CA VAL A 135 17.87 -11.12 3.29
C VAL A 135 18.66 -10.27 2.29
N GLY A 136 18.47 -10.50 1.00
CA GLY A 136 18.99 -9.66 -0.07
C GLY A 136 18.03 -8.53 -0.44
N LEU A 137 16.73 -8.85 -0.52
CA LEU A 137 15.68 -7.91 -0.92
C LEU A 137 14.32 -8.34 -0.37
N MET A 138 13.54 -7.39 0.16
CA MET A 138 12.12 -7.60 0.48
C MET A 138 11.26 -7.37 -0.77
N VAL A 139 10.48 -8.38 -1.15
CA VAL A 139 9.53 -8.35 -2.27
C VAL A 139 8.14 -7.99 -1.80
N MET A 140 7.70 -8.56 -0.68
CA MET A 140 6.44 -8.20 -0.03
C MET A 140 6.66 -8.07 1.48
N PRO A 141 6.06 -7.07 2.14
CA PRO A 141 6.10 -6.97 3.58
C PRO A 141 5.36 -8.15 4.23
N GLY A 142 5.71 -8.42 5.49
CA GLY A 142 4.98 -9.36 6.32
C GLY A 142 3.90 -8.66 7.16
N PHE A 143 2.95 -9.45 7.66
CA PHE A 143 1.86 -8.95 8.49
C PHE A 143 1.67 -9.85 9.70
N VAL A 144 1.36 -9.25 10.85
CA VAL A 144 1.03 -9.98 12.08
C VAL A 144 -0.35 -9.55 12.57
N SER A 145 -1.17 -10.54 12.95
CA SER A 145 -2.46 -10.31 13.60
C SER A 145 -2.46 -11.02 14.95
N GLY A 146 -2.39 -10.25 16.04
CA GLY A 146 -2.27 -10.82 17.40
C GLY A 146 -0.92 -11.49 17.64
N LYS A 147 -0.91 -12.60 18.41
CA LYS A 147 0.34 -13.30 18.79
C LYS A 147 0.72 -14.45 17.84
N ASP A 148 -0.26 -15.07 17.20
CA ASP A 148 -0.07 -16.41 16.61
C ASP A 148 -0.32 -16.45 15.09
N HIS A 149 -0.76 -15.34 14.47
CA HIS A 149 -1.03 -15.28 13.03
C HIS A 149 -0.03 -14.39 12.32
N VAL A 150 0.86 -15.03 11.55
CA VAL A 150 1.88 -14.36 10.73
C VAL A 150 1.63 -14.66 9.26
N ILE A 151 1.52 -13.61 8.46
CA ILE A 151 1.68 -13.67 7.01
C ILE A 151 3.15 -13.34 6.74
N LYS A 152 3.91 -14.35 6.30
CA LYS A 152 5.36 -14.24 6.10
C LYS A 152 5.71 -13.15 5.06
N SER A 153 6.77 -12.41 5.35
CA SER A 153 7.38 -11.47 4.41
C SER A 153 8.03 -12.25 3.27
N LYS A 154 7.82 -11.83 2.02
CA LYS A 154 8.46 -12.49 0.87
C LYS A 154 9.78 -11.83 0.56
N VAL A 155 10.85 -12.61 0.52
CA VAL A 155 12.21 -12.09 0.37
C VAL A 155 12.99 -12.85 -0.70
N TYR A 156 13.98 -12.19 -1.29
CA TYR A 156 15.11 -12.87 -1.92
C TYR A 156 16.22 -13.01 -0.88
N LEU A 157 16.84 -14.18 -0.83
CA LEU A 157 18.05 -14.39 -0.05
C LEU A 157 19.26 -13.86 -0.81
N GLN A 158 20.24 -13.37 -0.08
CA GLN A 158 21.53 -13.05 -0.65
C GLN A 158 22.23 -14.37 -1.00
N ALA A 159 22.67 -14.50 -2.25
CA ALA A 159 23.59 -15.56 -2.62
C ALA A 159 24.92 -15.29 -1.90
N ASP A 160 25.40 -16.25 -1.11
CA ASP A 160 26.71 -16.15 -0.50
C ASP A 160 27.75 -16.05 -1.62
N ARG A 161 28.30 -14.85 -1.78
CA ARG A 161 29.48 -14.66 -2.63
C ARG A 161 30.67 -15.19 -1.83
N CYS A 162 30.97 -16.46 -2.01
CA CYS A 162 32.33 -16.93 -1.84
C CYS A 162 33.19 -16.23 -2.92
N VAL A 163 34.06 -15.31 -2.49
CA VAL A 163 35.20 -14.83 -3.29
C VAL A 163 36.46 -15.19 -2.52
#